data_AF-A0A4R8BXT5-F1
#
_entry.id   AF-A0A4R8BXT5-F1
#
_cell.length_a   1.000
_cell.length_b   1.000
_cell.length_c   1.000
_cell.angle_alpha   90.00
_cell.angle_beta   90.00
_cell.angle_gamma   90.00
#
_symmetry.space_group_name_H-M   'P 1'
#
loop_
_entity.id
_entity.type
_entity.pdbx_description
1 polymer ?
#
loop_
_entity_poly.entity_id
_entity_poly.type
_entity_poly.pdbx_seq_one_letter_code
_entity_poly.pdbx_strand_id
1 'polypeptide(L)'
;MGRSMEGHARSDRPPGRTAEAAQRTAAVQERVQLLGNVLADALAVDVNGTDLQTLKRAPRRAPPTVSPADLEAHPGPVWDAFVPHPPFRWWGAQRRFARRLADAEDRFAEAIERHRAAEETRRERVAKALREQVEHQRRLDEATAEQHARIDAYERAVQNRGRAAVTRYFTKALDRVPEPLDFPRRRKVGYVPESTLLAVEWDLPDVSVVPAEASYRYDRAVDAVLAVPRDPVELRRLYQQLVAQLALRALHLVFGSDRYGVVDTVVFNGMVESVDPTTGQTVRPCLITLRATREQFEALVLDQLDPVACVRHYFAAEVSRHPEELQPVEPVLEFDLADPRTIEAVDVISEIDARPNLLDLTPESFEHLVHNLLTRMGLETRLFRRGTDGGIDCVAYDPRPITGGKFVVQAKLWTRTVPPSAVRDLFGTVIDAGATKGILITTSGFGPTSYQFANGKPLQLIDGTALLSLCHLHNIPARIIPRAS
;
A
#
# COMPACT_ATOMS: atom_id res chain seq x y z
N MET A 1 16.47 -47.64 -74.29
CA MET A 1 16.20 -48.73 -73.32
C MET A 1 17.18 -48.59 -72.17
N GLY A 2 16.71 -48.62 -70.92
CA GLY A 2 17.57 -48.64 -69.73
C GLY A 2 17.28 -47.53 -68.72
N ARG A 3 16.19 -47.68 -67.95
CA ARG A 3 16.00 -47.01 -66.66
C ARG A 3 16.74 -47.81 -65.57
N SER A 4 17.32 -47.08 -64.62
CA SER A 4 17.15 -47.21 -63.15
C SER A 4 18.39 -47.47 -62.29
N MET A 5 18.27 -46.89 -61.07
CA MET A 5 19.06 -46.96 -59.83
C MET A 5 20.11 -45.85 -59.70
N GLU A 6 20.12 -44.96 -58.71
CA GLU A 6 19.42 -44.71 -57.44
C GLU A 6 19.86 -43.26 -57.06
N GLY A 7 19.04 -42.26 -56.70
CA GLY A 7 17.88 -42.31 -55.81
C GLY A 7 18.35 -42.62 -54.40
N HIS A 8 18.63 -41.57 -53.60
CA HIS A 8 18.68 -41.48 -52.11
C HIS A 8 19.88 -40.69 -51.58
N ALA A 9 19.84 -39.36 -51.76
CA ALA A 9 20.49 -38.42 -50.86
C ALA A 9 19.44 -37.37 -50.43
N ARG A 10 18.31 -37.85 -49.92
CA ARG A 10 17.34 -37.04 -49.18
C ARG A 10 17.38 -37.52 -47.74
N SER A 11 17.39 -36.55 -46.83
CA SER A 11 17.09 -36.68 -45.40
C SER A 11 18.22 -37.24 -44.52
N ASP A 12 19.22 -36.42 -44.21
CA ASP A 12 19.88 -36.49 -42.89
C ASP A 12 20.67 -35.21 -42.58
N ARG A 13 19.97 -34.18 -42.06
CA ARG A 13 20.46 -33.00 -41.31
C ARG A 13 19.27 -32.16 -40.80
N PRO A 14 19.33 -31.58 -39.59
CA PRO A 14 18.75 -32.23 -38.42
C PRO A 14 17.38 -31.64 -38.01
N PRO A 15 16.48 -32.48 -37.46
CA PRO A 15 15.23 -32.02 -36.83
C PRO A 15 15.44 -30.97 -35.71
N GLY A 16 16.67 -30.85 -35.19
CA GLY A 16 17.04 -29.94 -34.10
C GLY A 16 16.85 -28.44 -34.39
N ARG A 17 17.24 -27.91 -35.56
CA ARG A 17 17.13 -26.45 -35.84
C ARG A 17 15.70 -25.99 -36.09
N THR A 18 14.91 -26.83 -36.73
CA THR A 18 13.47 -26.56 -36.92
C THR A 18 12.73 -26.68 -35.60
N ALA A 19 13.08 -27.68 -34.77
CA ALA A 19 12.56 -27.80 -33.40
C ALA A 19 12.98 -26.63 -32.51
N GLU A 20 14.23 -26.15 -32.62
CA GLU A 20 14.74 -24.97 -31.91
C GLU A 20 13.94 -23.71 -32.26
N ALA A 21 13.70 -23.46 -33.56
CA ALA A 21 12.87 -22.34 -34.01
C ALA A 21 11.42 -22.44 -33.47
N ALA A 22 10.84 -23.64 -33.48
CA ALA A 22 9.51 -23.88 -32.92
C ALA A 22 9.47 -23.64 -31.41
N GLN A 23 10.47 -24.11 -30.66
CA GLN A 23 10.57 -23.92 -29.21
C GLN A 23 10.71 -22.43 -28.84
N ARG A 24 11.58 -21.70 -29.53
CA ARG A 24 11.74 -20.25 -29.30
C ARG A 24 10.47 -19.48 -29.65
N THR A 25 9.77 -19.88 -30.72
CA THR A 25 8.47 -19.30 -31.08
C THR A 25 7.42 -19.57 -30.01
N ALA A 26 7.35 -20.79 -29.48
CA ALA A 26 6.45 -21.14 -28.39
C ALA A 26 6.72 -20.31 -27.13
N ALA A 27 7.99 -20.11 -26.76
CA ALA A 27 8.37 -19.29 -25.61
C ALA A 27 7.95 -17.81 -25.76
N VAL A 28 8.09 -17.23 -26.96
CA VAL A 28 7.61 -15.88 -27.26
C VAL A 28 6.09 -15.79 -27.17
N GLN A 29 5.38 -16.79 -27.70
CA GLN A 29 3.91 -16.85 -27.65
C GLN A 29 3.40 -17.01 -26.22
N GLU A 30 4.02 -17.88 -25.42
CA GLU A 30 3.72 -18.05 -24.00
C GLU A 30 3.93 -16.76 -23.23
N ARG A 31 5.06 -16.05 -23.46
CA ARG A 31 5.30 -14.75 -22.83
C ARG A 31 4.20 -13.74 -23.17
N VAL A 32 3.75 -13.68 -24.43
CA VAL A 32 2.66 -12.78 -24.84
C VAL A 32 1.32 -13.18 -24.20
N GLN A 33 1.04 -14.47 -24.09
CA GLN A 33 -0.17 -14.95 -23.40
C GLN A 33 -0.16 -14.56 -21.92
N LEU A 34 0.97 -14.70 -21.23
CA LEU A 34 1.11 -14.26 -19.83
C LEU A 34 0.86 -12.76 -19.67
N LEU A 35 1.38 -11.92 -20.59
CA LEU A 35 1.09 -10.48 -20.60
C LEU A 35 -0.39 -10.18 -20.86
N GLY A 36 -1.05 -11.01 -21.68
CA GLY A 36 -2.47 -10.90 -22.01
C GLY A 36 -3.43 -11.34 -20.89
N ASN A 37 -2.94 -12.10 -19.91
CA ASN A 37 -3.75 -12.68 -18.84
C ASN A 37 -3.54 -12.04 -17.47
N VAL A 38 -2.75 -10.96 -17.36
CA VAL A 38 -2.41 -10.31 -16.08
C VAL A 38 -3.63 -9.98 -15.22
N LEU A 39 -4.72 -9.48 -15.83
CA LEU A 39 -5.95 -9.19 -15.09
C LEU A 39 -6.67 -10.48 -14.70
N ALA A 40 -6.81 -11.44 -15.61
CA ALA A 40 -7.48 -12.71 -15.35
C ALA A 40 -6.80 -13.50 -14.22
N ASP A 41 -5.47 -13.56 -14.23
CA ASP A 41 -4.66 -14.20 -13.19
C ASP A 41 -4.84 -13.51 -11.83
N ALA A 42 -4.99 -12.18 -11.82
CA ALA A 42 -5.26 -11.45 -10.59
C ALA A 42 -6.67 -11.74 -10.04
N LEU A 43 -7.67 -11.88 -10.91
CA LEU A 43 -9.04 -12.21 -10.51
C LEU A 43 -9.18 -13.65 -9.98
N ALA A 44 -8.27 -14.55 -10.36
CA ALA A 44 -8.24 -15.92 -9.86
C ALA A 44 -7.76 -16.01 -8.38
N VAL A 45 -7.19 -14.94 -7.83
CA VAL A 45 -6.71 -14.87 -6.45
C VAL A 45 -7.69 -14.04 -5.63
N ASP A 46 -8.22 -14.63 -4.55
CA ASP A 46 -9.09 -13.90 -3.63
C ASP A 46 -8.31 -12.77 -2.93
N VAL A 47 -8.66 -11.53 -3.28
CA VAL A 47 -8.14 -10.34 -2.61
C VAL A 47 -9.01 -10.06 -1.40
N ASN A 48 -8.49 -10.37 -0.22
CA ASN A 48 -9.14 -10.06 1.05
C ASN A 48 -8.34 -8.99 1.80
N GLY A 49 -9.02 -7.93 2.22
CA GLY A 49 -8.41 -6.92 3.09
C GLY A 49 -7.86 -7.52 4.38
N THR A 50 -6.74 -6.98 4.85
CA THR A 50 -6.04 -7.49 6.04
C THR A 50 -6.88 -7.24 7.29
N ASP A 51 -7.32 -8.31 7.95
CA ASP A 51 -7.89 -8.20 9.29
C ASP A 51 -6.79 -7.85 10.30
N LEU A 52 -6.81 -6.62 10.80
CA LEU A 52 -5.79 -6.13 11.73
C LEU A 52 -5.78 -6.91 13.05
N GLN A 53 -6.90 -7.52 13.44
CA GLN A 53 -6.99 -8.33 14.65
C GLN A 53 -6.12 -9.59 14.57
N THR A 54 -5.88 -10.12 13.36
CA THR A 54 -4.99 -11.26 13.15
C THR A 54 -3.52 -10.95 13.45
N LEU A 55 -3.15 -9.67 13.56
CA LEU A 55 -1.80 -9.25 13.93
C LEU A 55 -1.53 -9.36 15.44
N LYS A 56 -2.55 -9.63 16.26
CA LYS A 56 -2.41 -9.79 17.71
C LYS A 56 -1.62 -11.06 18.04
N ARG A 57 -0.59 -10.90 18.87
CA ARG A 57 0.24 -12.04 19.30
C ARG A 57 -0.56 -12.96 20.21
N ALA A 58 -0.36 -14.26 20.05
CA ALA A 58 -0.87 -15.26 20.98
C ALA A 58 -0.24 -15.08 22.38
N PRO A 59 -0.99 -15.35 23.46
CA PRO A 59 -0.46 -15.30 24.83
C PRO A 59 0.74 -16.22 24.99
N ARG A 60 1.81 -15.73 25.62
CA ARG A 60 3.02 -16.51 25.92
C ARG A 60 3.05 -16.89 27.40
N ARG A 61 3.60 -18.07 27.69
CA ARG A 61 3.83 -18.53 29.07
C ARG A 61 5.30 -18.43 29.42
N ALA A 62 5.59 -17.93 30.62
CA ALA A 62 6.89 -17.96 31.23
C ALA A 62 7.38 -19.42 31.36
N PRO A 63 8.63 -19.73 30.97
CA PRO A 63 9.19 -21.04 31.25
C PRO A 63 9.27 -21.27 32.77
N PRO A 64 9.16 -22.53 33.24
CA PRO A 64 9.31 -22.85 34.65
C PRO A 64 10.74 -22.52 35.11
N THR A 65 10.86 -21.77 36.20
CA THR A 65 12.14 -21.37 36.80
C THR A 65 12.52 -22.25 38.00
N VAL A 66 11.56 -22.96 38.58
CA VAL A 66 11.80 -23.87 39.70
C VAL A 66 12.46 -25.14 39.20
N SER A 67 13.61 -25.50 39.78
CA SER A 67 14.27 -26.77 39.51
C SER A 67 13.38 -27.94 39.94
N PRO A 68 13.23 -29.01 39.14
CA PRO A 68 12.47 -30.19 39.54
C PRO A 68 12.93 -30.78 40.88
N ALA A 69 14.23 -30.70 41.19
CA ALA A 69 14.81 -31.20 42.43
C ALA A 69 14.38 -30.41 43.68
N ASP A 70 14.01 -29.13 43.52
CA ASP A 70 13.56 -28.28 44.61
C ASP A 70 12.03 -28.35 44.80
N LEU A 71 11.27 -29.11 43.99
CA LEU A 71 9.81 -29.20 44.12
C LEU A 71 9.37 -30.06 45.31
N GLU A 72 10.17 -31.07 45.67
CA GLU A 72 9.88 -31.99 46.77
C GLU A 72 10.78 -31.71 47.97
N ALA A 73 10.24 -31.89 49.18
CA ALA A 73 11.02 -31.77 50.41
C ALA A 73 11.86 -33.03 50.61
N HIS A 74 13.13 -32.86 51.02
CA HIS A 74 13.98 -34.01 51.33
C HIS A 74 13.56 -34.66 52.65
N PRO A 75 13.54 -36.00 52.75
CA PRO A 75 13.23 -36.69 54.00
C PRO A 75 14.27 -36.32 55.08
N GLY A 76 13.80 -36.08 56.30
CA GLY A 76 14.67 -35.74 57.43
C GLY A 76 15.50 -36.92 57.93
N PRO A 77 16.54 -36.67 58.73
CA PRO A 77 17.32 -37.74 59.36
C PRO A 77 16.44 -38.54 60.34
N VAL A 78 16.57 -39.86 60.31
CA VAL A 78 15.84 -40.78 61.20
C VAL A 78 16.82 -41.36 62.20
N TRP A 79 16.45 -41.38 63.50
CA TRP A 79 17.33 -41.83 64.59
C TRP A 79 17.93 -43.21 64.35
N ASP A 80 17.15 -44.15 63.78
CA ASP A 80 17.57 -45.52 63.44
C ASP A 80 18.85 -45.59 62.60
N ALA A 81 19.14 -44.58 61.78
CA ALA A 81 20.35 -44.51 60.96
C ALA A 81 21.62 -44.13 61.76
N PHE A 82 21.46 -43.65 63.00
CA PHE A 82 22.53 -43.14 63.85
C PHE A 82 22.81 -44.04 65.06
N VAL A 83 21.88 -44.95 65.42
CA VAL A 83 21.99 -45.83 66.58
C VAL A 83 23.23 -46.73 66.48
N PRO A 84 24.17 -46.67 67.45
CA PRO A 84 25.31 -47.58 67.49
C PRO A 84 24.87 -48.98 67.92
N HIS A 85 25.44 -50.03 67.31
CA HIS A 85 25.15 -51.41 67.71
C HIS A 85 25.63 -51.71 69.14
N PRO A 86 24.82 -52.42 69.96
CA PRO A 86 25.18 -52.78 71.32
C PRO A 86 26.41 -53.71 71.34
N PRO A 87 27.35 -53.52 72.30
CA PRO A 87 28.57 -54.32 72.35
C PRO A 87 28.31 -55.72 72.91
N PHE A 88 29.14 -56.69 72.50
CA PHE A 88 29.27 -57.96 73.21
C PHE A 88 29.87 -57.75 74.62
N ARG A 89 29.42 -58.57 75.58
CA ARG A 89 29.53 -58.34 77.03
C ARG A 89 30.98 -58.48 77.56
N TRP A 90 31.76 -57.40 77.48
CA TRP A 90 33.14 -57.31 78.01
C TRP A 90 33.32 -56.13 79.01
N TRP A 91 34.28 -56.24 79.92
CA TRP A 91 34.58 -55.22 80.94
C TRP A 91 35.05 -53.91 80.29
N GLY A 92 34.43 -52.78 80.66
CA GLY A 92 34.68 -51.46 80.04
C GLY A 92 33.97 -51.20 78.70
N ALA A 93 33.16 -52.14 78.20
CA ALA A 93 32.35 -51.94 77.00
C ALA A 93 31.17 -50.98 77.23
N GLN A 94 30.61 -50.93 78.44
CA GLN A 94 29.50 -50.03 78.79
C GLN A 94 29.86 -48.54 78.70
N ARG A 95 31.02 -48.11 79.23
CA ARG A 95 31.47 -46.71 79.12
C ARG A 95 31.77 -46.31 77.67
N ARG A 96 32.32 -47.23 76.87
CA ARG A 96 32.59 -47.01 75.43
C ARG A 96 31.30 -46.94 74.61
N PHE A 97 30.31 -47.77 74.92
CA PHE A 97 28.99 -47.72 74.29
C PHE A 97 28.21 -46.47 74.66
N ALA A 98 28.23 -46.07 75.93
CA ALA A 98 27.64 -44.80 76.38
C ALA A 98 28.26 -43.59 75.66
N ARG A 99 29.59 -43.58 75.46
CA ARG A 99 30.26 -42.55 74.67
C ARG A 99 29.85 -42.56 73.19
N ARG A 100 29.76 -43.74 72.56
CA ARG A 100 29.28 -43.87 71.17
C ARG A 100 27.82 -43.46 71.00
N LEU A 101 26.99 -43.68 72.02
CA LEU A 101 25.60 -43.26 72.04
C LEU A 101 25.51 -41.73 72.12
N ALA A 102 26.25 -41.10 73.04
CA ALA A 102 26.34 -39.63 73.10
C ALA A 102 26.88 -39.04 71.78
N ASP A 103 27.96 -39.59 71.22
CA ASP A 103 28.50 -39.16 69.91
C ASP A 103 27.49 -39.39 68.76
N ALA A 104 26.54 -40.33 68.89
CA ALA A 104 25.48 -40.57 67.91
C ALA A 104 24.31 -39.57 68.08
N GLU A 105 23.94 -39.27 69.31
CA GLU A 105 22.95 -38.22 69.66
C GLU A 105 23.42 -36.86 69.15
N ASP A 106 24.70 -36.51 69.37
CA ASP A 106 25.30 -35.26 68.86
C ASP A 106 25.29 -35.21 67.33
N ARG A 107 25.72 -36.28 66.65
CA ARG A 107 25.68 -36.35 65.17
C ARG A 107 24.27 -36.30 64.60
N PHE A 108 23.29 -36.86 65.32
CA PHE A 108 21.89 -36.80 64.92
C PHE A 108 21.32 -35.39 65.11
N ALA A 109 21.62 -34.72 66.22
CA ALA A 109 21.28 -33.32 66.45
C ALA A 109 21.88 -32.41 65.36
N GLU A 110 23.17 -32.57 65.04
CA GLU A 110 23.82 -31.86 63.93
C GLU A 110 23.18 -32.17 62.57
N ALA A 111 22.73 -33.42 62.34
CA ALA A 111 22.06 -33.79 61.10
C ALA A 111 20.67 -33.14 60.99
N ILE A 112 19.92 -33.04 62.10
CA ILE A 112 18.64 -32.32 62.15
C ILE A 112 18.84 -30.84 61.81
N GLU A 113 19.84 -30.19 62.42
CA GLU A 113 20.10 -28.77 62.16
C GLU A 113 20.56 -28.53 60.70
N ARG A 114 21.42 -29.40 60.15
CA ARG A 114 21.80 -29.34 58.72
C ARG A 114 20.61 -29.54 57.80
N HIS A 115 19.71 -30.46 58.11
CA HIS A 115 18.49 -30.68 57.33
C HIS A 115 17.54 -29.48 57.39
N ARG A 116 17.34 -28.90 58.58
CA ARG A 116 16.55 -27.67 58.77
C ARG A 116 17.10 -26.51 57.93
N ALA A 117 18.40 -26.24 58.01
CA ALA A 117 19.04 -25.19 57.23
C ALA A 117 18.96 -25.43 55.71
N ALA A 118 19.13 -26.67 55.27
CA ALA A 118 19.00 -27.03 53.85
C ALA A 118 17.56 -26.86 53.34
N GLU A 119 16.56 -27.23 54.14
CA GLU A 119 15.14 -27.10 53.82
C GLU A 119 14.71 -25.62 53.80
N GLU A 120 15.24 -24.79 54.70
CA GLU A 120 15.03 -23.34 54.69
C GLU A 120 15.63 -22.72 53.42
N THR A 121 16.87 -23.05 53.07
CA THR A 121 17.52 -22.58 51.84
C THR A 121 16.74 -23.02 50.59
N ARG A 122 16.23 -24.27 50.57
CA ARG A 122 15.37 -24.78 49.48
C ARG A 122 14.10 -23.94 49.36
N ARG A 123 13.39 -23.70 50.46
CA ARG A 123 12.17 -22.88 50.49
C ARG A 123 12.43 -21.46 49.99
N GLU A 124 13.56 -20.85 50.36
CA GLU A 124 13.96 -19.54 49.86
C GLU A 124 14.23 -19.54 48.36
N ARG A 125 14.94 -20.56 47.83
CA ARG A 125 15.16 -20.73 46.38
C ARG A 125 13.85 -20.89 45.63
N VAL A 126 12.95 -21.75 46.10
CA VAL A 126 11.63 -21.95 45.48
C VAL A 126 10.81 -20.65 45.53
N ALA A 127 10.74 -19.98 46.67
CA ALA A 127 10.02 -18.72 46.81
C ALA A 127 10.58 -17.63 45.88
N LYS A 128 11.90 -17.55 45.74
CA LYS A 128 12.56 -16.63 44.80
C LYS A 128 12.22 -16.99 43.35
N ALA A 129 12.35 -18.26 42.96
CA ALA A 129 12.06 -18.71 41.60
C ALA A 129 10.59 -18.49 41.21
N LEU A 130 9.64 -18.76 42.11
CA LEU A 130 8.22 -18.48 41.90
C LEU A 130 7.95 -16.98 41.72
N ARG A 131 8.57 -16.11 42.54
CA ARG A 131 8.47 -14.65 42.37
C ARG A 131 8.98 -14.21 41.01
N GLU A 132 10.16 -14.68 40.60
CA GLU A 132 10.76 -14.38 39.30
C GLU A 132 9.88 -14.86 38.14
N GLN A 133 9.25 -16.03 38.27
CA GLN A 133 8.33 -16.57 37.26
C GLN A 133 7.08 -15.70 37.12
N VAL A 134 6.47 -15.28 38.24
CA VAL A 134 5.30 -14.40 38.24
C VAL A 134 5.65 -13.04 37.63
N GLU A 135 6.79 -12.46 37.99
CA GLU A 135 7.27 -11.22 37.38
C GLU A 135 7.53 -11.37 35.88
N HIS A 136 8.16 -12.48 35.45
CA HIS A 136 8.41 -12.73 34.04
C HIS A 136 7.09 -12.89 33.27
N GLN A 137 6.13 -13.63 33.82
CA GLN A 137 4.79 -13.77 33.24
C GLN A 137 4.10 -12.41 33.12
N ARG A 138 4.12 -11.60 34.18
CA ARG A 138 3.56 -10.25 34.17
C ARG A 138 4.16 -9.39 33.06
N ARG A 139 5.48 -9.41 32.88
CA ARG A 139 6.16 -8.67 31.78
C ARG A 139 5.71 -9.15 30.39
N LEU A 140 5.51 -10.46 30.22
CA LEU A 140 5.00 -11.03 28.96
C LEU A 140 3.55 -10.60 28.69
N ASP A 141 2.71 -10.60 29.73
CA ASP A 141 1.31 -10.20 29.65
C ASP A 141 1.17 -8.70 29.36
N GLU A 142 1.92 -7.85 30.06
CA GLU A 142 1.97 -6.39 29.82
C GLU A 142 2.42 -6.08 28.39
N ALA A 143 3.51 -6.71 27.90
CA ALA A 143 3.98 -6.52 26.53
C ALA A 143 2.97 -6.99 25.46
N THR A 144 2.22 -8.06 25.76
CA THR A 144 1.16 -8.57 24.88
C THR A 144 -0.03 -7.61 24.86
N ALA A 145 -0.48 -7.14 26.03
CA ALA A 145 -1.57 -6.18 26.18
C ALA A 145 -1.25 -4.84 25.49
N GLU A 146 -0.03 -4.32 25.65
CA GLU A 146 0.40 -3.12 24.94
C GLU A 146 0.34 -3.29 23.41
N GLN A 147 0.79 -4.43 22.89
CA GLN A 147 0.74 -4.70 21.46
C GLN A 147 -0.69 -4.81 20.95
N HIS A 148 -1.58 -5.47 21.70
CA HIS A 148 -3.00 -5.55 21.38
C HIS A 148 -3.65 -4.17 21.37
N ALA A 149 -3.39 -3.34 22.39
CA ALA A 149 -3.90 -1.98 22.48
C ALA A 149 -3.42 -1.11 21.30
N ARG A 150 -2.16 -1.26 20.86
CA ARG A 150 -1.63 -0.56 19.66
C ARG A 150 -2.35 -1.01 18.38
N ILE A 151 -2.68 -2.29 18.24
CA ILE A 151 -3.46 -2.80 17.09
C ILE A 151 -4.88 -2.26 17.13
N ASP A 152 -5.53 -2.28 18.29
CA ASP A 152 -6.90 -1.77 18.44
C ASP A 152 -7.00 -0.27 18.20
N ALA A 153 -5.98 0.49 18.62
CA ALA A 153 -5.87 1.91 18.29
C ALA A 153 -5.68 2.14 16.78
N TYR A 154 -4.86 1.30 16.13
CA TYR A 154 -4.64 1.40 14.70
C TYR A 154 -5.90 1.08 13.89
N GLU A 155 -6.60 0.01 14.22
CA GLU A 155 -7.86 -0.35 13.56
C GLU A 155 -8.91 0.76 13.70
N ARG A 156 -9.10 1.31 14.91
CA ARG A 156 -9.98 2.46 15.13
C ARG A 156 -9.57 3.67 14.29
N ALA A 157 -8.27 3.94 14.16
CA ALA A 157 -7.79 5.04 13.32
C ALA A 157 -8.08 4.80 11.83
N VAL A 158 -8.02 3.57 11.34
CA VAL A 158 -8.43 3.22 9.96
C VAL A 158 -9.93 3.40 9.79
N GLN A 159 -10.75 2.83 10.68
CA GLN A 159 -12.22 2.93 10.64
C GLN A 159 -12.71 4.39 10.70
N ASN A 160 -12.02 5.23 11.48
CA ASN A 160 -12.28 6.66 11.56
C ASN A 160 -11.68 7.47 10.39
N ARG A 161 -11.23 6.80 9.31
CA ARG A 161 -10.70 7.41 8.08
C ARG A 161 -9.49 8.33 8.33
N GLY A 162 -8.64 8.00 9.31
CA GLY A 162 -7.43 8.78 9.59
C GLY A 162 -6.42 8.69 8.44
N ARG A 163 -5.98 9.85 7.92
CA ARG A 163 -5.06 9.99 6.77
C ARG A 163 -3.87 9.03 6.83
N ALA A 164 -3.00 9.19 7.83
CA ALA A 164 -1.82 8.34 7.99
C ALA A 164 -2.14 6.85 8.20
N ALA A 165 -3.25 6.55 8.90
CA ALA A 165 -3.62 5.17 9.22
C ALA A 165 -4.09 4.40 7.98
N VAL A 166 -4.97 5.01 7.18
CA VAL A 166 -5.51 4.45 5.94
C VAL A 166 -4.40 4.34 4.89
N THR A 167 -3.58 5.38 4.72
CA THR A 167 -2.41 5.30 3.82
C THR A 167 -1.52 4.12 4.18
N ARG A 168 -1.14 3.98 5.47
CA ARG A 168 -0.31 2.86 5.93
C ARG A 168 -0.97 1.50 5.73
N TYR A 169 -2.30 1.43 5.85
CA TYR A 169 -3.07 0.20 5.67
C TYR A 169 -2.96 -0.28 4.21
N PHE A 170 -3.25 0.62 3.25
CA PHE A 170 -3.19 0.29 1.83
C PHE A 170 -1.76 0.09 1.33
N THR A 171 -0.77 0.86 1.80
CA THR A 171 0.64 0.59 1.47
C THR A 171 1.01 -0.85 1.85
N LYS A 172 0.72 -1.27 3.08
CA LYS A 172 1.01 -2.64 3.53
C LYS A 172 0.21 -3.70 2.79
N ALA A 173 -1.05 -3.42 2.45
CA ALA A 173 -1.90 -4.35 1.70
C ALA A 173 -1.33 -4.57 0.30
N LEU A 174 -1.00 -3.49 -0.40
CA LEU A 174 -0.46 -3.54 -1.76
C LEU A 174 0.96 -4.14 -1.79
N ASP A 175 1.86 -3.78 -0.88
CA ASP A 175 3.25 -4.30 -0.84
C ASP A 175 3.32 -5.82 -0.64
N ARG A 176 2.28 -6.45 -0.09
CA ARG A 176 2.20 -7.90 0.08
C ARG A 176 1.83 -8.64 -1.20
N VAL A 177 1.26 -7.94 -2.18
CA VAL A 177 0.80 -8.55 -3.43
C VAL A 177 2.01 -8.80 -4.33
N PRO A 178 2.28 -10.06 -4.73
CA PRO A 178 3.36 -10.36 -5.65
C PRO A 178 3.09 -9.71 -7.02
N GLU A 179 4.14 -9.17 -7.64
CA GLU A 179 4.02 -8.68 -9.02
C GLU A 179 4.12 -9.83 -10.01
N PRO A 180 3.31 -9.81 -11.09
CA PRO A 180 3.49 -10.73 -12.19
C PRO A 180 4.79 -10.39 -12.93
N LEU A 181 5.48 -11.41 -13.42
CA LEU A 181 6.50 -11.29 -14.49
C LEU A 181 7.67 -10.33 -14.23
N ASP A 182 8.18 -10.28 -12.99
CA ASP A 182 9.30 -9.43 -12.53
C ASP A 182 9.10 -7.92 -12.81
N PHE A 183 7.84 -7.47 -12.84
CA PHE A 183 7.52 -6.06 -13.02
C PHE A 183 8.02 -5.18 -11.87
N PRO A 184 8.14 -3.86 -12.12
CA PRO A 184 8.47 -2.90 -11.08
C PRO A 184 7.51 -3.00 -9.88
N ARG A 185 8.07 -2.95 -8.67
CA ARG A 185 7.31 -3.10 -7.42
C ARG A 185 6.99 -1.78 -6.73
N ARG A 186 7.53 -0.67 -7.25
CA ARG A 186 7.45 0.61 -6.56
C ARG A 186 6.06 1.21 -6.75
N ARG A 187 5.43 1.50 -5.61
CA ARG A 187 4.08 2.04 -5.52
C ARG A 187 4.08 3.11 -4.43
N LYS A 188 3.32 4.17 -4.63
CA LYS A 188 3.02 5.15 -3.59
C LYS A 188 1.52 5.23 -3.40
N VAL A 189 1.12 5.41 -2.15
CA VAL A 189 -0.29 5.49 -1.76
C VAL A 189 -0.48 6.72 -0.89
N GLY A 190 -1.55 7.46 -1.14
CA GLY A 190 -1.98 8.61 -0.39
C GLY A 190 -3.49 8.58 -0.19
N TYR A 191 -3.97 9.09 0.95
CA TYR A 191 -5.40 9.06 1.29
C TYR A 191 -5.89 10.46 1.68
N VAL A 192 -7.02 10.85 1.12
CA VAL A 192 -7.70 12.12 1.37
C VAL A 192 -9.03 11.84 2.07
N PRO A 193 -9.10 11.98 3.41
CA PRO A 193 -10.29 11.65 4.19
C PRO A 193 -11.55 12.40 3.78
N GLU A 194 -11.41 13.67 3.39
CA GLU A 194 -12.52 14.59 3.07
C GLU A 194 -13.32 14.14 1.84
N SER A 195 -12.64 13.45 0.92
CA SER A 195 -13.17 12.97 -0.34
C SER A 195 -13.23 11.43 -0.40
N THR A 196 -12.87 10.74 0.70
CA THR A 196 -12.73 9.26 0.77
C THR A 196 -11.94 8.70 -0.41
N LEU A 197 -10.89 9.43 -0.78
CA LEU A 197 -10.15 9.25 -2.03
C LEU A 197 -8.80 8.62 -1.72
N LEU A 198 -8.46 7.53 -2.42
CA LEU A 198 -7.14 6.92 -2.41
C LEU A 198 -6.40 7.26 -3.72
N ALA A 199 -5.30 7.99 -3.63
CA ALA A 199 -4.41 8.23 -4.76
C ALA A 199 -3.32 7.15 -4.78
N VAL A 200 -3.12 6.53 -5.93
CA VAL A 200 -2.14 5.45 -6.13
C VAL A 200 -1.27 5.81 -7.32
N GLU A 201 0.03 5.98 -7.06
CA GLU A 201 1.07 6.06 -8.10
C GLU A 201 1.73 4.69 -8.21
N TRP A 202 1.74 4.11 -9.40
CA TRP A 202 2.22 2.74 -9.62
C TRP A 202 3.22 2.71 -10.76
N ASP A 203 4.41 2.18 -10.52
CA ASP A 203 5.41 2.00 -11.58
C ASP A 203 5.04 0.79 -12.45
N LEU A 204 4.79 1.05 -13.72
CA LEU A 204 4.47 0.09 -14.76
C LEU A 204 5.77 -0.38 -15.45
N PRO A 205 5.80 -1.60 -16.00
CA PRO A 205 6.90 -2.04 -16.84
C PRO A 205 6.98 -1.17 -18.11
N ASP A 206 8.19 -0.95 -18.62
CA ASP A 206 8.39 -0.31 -19.91
C ASP A 206 8.06 -1.27 -21.07
N VAL A 207 8.02 -0.75 -22.30
CA VAL A 207 7.59 -1.51 -23.48
C VAL A 207 8.49 -2.73 -23.79
N SER A 208 9.73 -2.77 -23.30
CA SER A 208 10.66 -3.90 -23.51
C SER A 208 10.18 -5.22 -22.93
N VAL A 209 9.19 -5.23 -22.03
CA VAL A 209 8.60 -6.47 -21.53
C VAL A 209 7.82 -7.23 -22.61
N VAL A 210 7.39 -6.55 -23.67
CA VAL A 210 6.80 -7.15 -24.86
C VAL A 210 7.94 -7.63 -25.77
N PRO A 211 8.05 -8.94 -26.07
CA PRO A 211 9.11 -9.44 -26.95
C PRO A 211 9.11 -8.73 -28.31
N ALA A 212 10.28 -8.26 -28.75
CA ALA A 212 10.45 -7.58 -30.04
C ALA A 212 10.25 -8.54 -31.21
N GLU A 213 10.45 -9.84 -31.00
CA GLU A 213 10.24 -10.89 -31.96
C GLU A 213 8.78 -11.38 -31.93
N ALA A 214 8.19 -11.63 -33.11
CA ALA A 214 6.90 -12.30 -33.23
C ALA A 214 7.06 -13.82 -33.27
N SER A 215 8.11 -14.31 -33.93
CA SER A 215 8.40 -15.74 -34.08
C SER A 215 9.85 -15.98 -34.51
N TYR A 216 10.25 -17.24 -34.60
CA TYR A 216 11.53 -17.66 -35.14
C TYR A 216 11.33 -18.63 -36.29
N ARG A 217 12.11 -18.47 -37.36
CA ARG A 217 12.10 -19.37 -38.52
C ARG A 217 13.50 -19.91 -38.80
N TYR A 218 13.59 -21.18 -39.19
CA TYR A 218 14.84 -21.74 -39.66
C TYR A 218 15.07 -21.35 -41.13
N ASP A 219 16.20 -20.70 -41.41
CA ASP A 219 16.64 -20.38 -42.76
C ASP A 219 17.67 -21.42 -43.25
N ARG A 220 17.30 -22.17 -44.28
CA ARG A 220 18.13 -23.24 -44.85
C ARG A 220 19.34 -22.71 -45.63
N ALA A 221 19.27 -21.50 -46.16
CA ALA A 221 20.36 -20.94 -46.95
C ALA A 221 21.54 -20.51 -46.06
N VAL A 222 21.21 -20.02 -44.86
CA VAL A 222 22.18 -19.49 -43.88
C VAL A 222 22.43 -20.45 -42.71
N ASP A 223 21.72 -21.58 -42.67
CA ASP A 223 21.73 -22.60 -41.61
C ASP A 223 21.58 -22.03 -40.19
N ALA A 224 20.67 -21.06 -40.03
CA ALA A 224 20.47 -20.33 -38.79
C ALA A 224 18.99 -20.17 -38.44
N VAL A 225 18.70 -20.10 -37.14
CA VAL A 225 17.38 -19.71 -36.62
C VAL A 225 17.32 -18.19 -36.60
N LEU A 226 16.45 -17.61 -37.42
CA LEU A 226 16.30 -16.17 -37.57
C LEU A 226 15.04 -15.69 -36.85
N ALA A 227 15.18 -14.58 -36.13
CA ALA A 227 14.06 -13.86 -35.54
C ALA A 227 13.23 -13.18 -36.63
N VAL A 228 11.91 -13.27 -36.51
CA VAL A 228 10.95 -12.49 -37.28
C VAL A 228 10.53 -11.31 -36.40
N PRO A 229 10.83 -10.06 -36.80
CA PRO A 229 10.48 -8.89 -36.01
C PRO A 229 8.96 -8.77 -35.89
N ARG A 230 8.50 -8.28 -34.74
CA ARG A 230 7.09 -7.99 -34.50
C ARG A 230 6.67 -6.72 -35.20
N ASP A 231 5.45 -6.72 -35.70
CA ASP A 231 4.85 -5.53 -36.28
C ASP A 231 4.69 -4.42 -35.21
N PRO A 232 5.10 -3.16 -35.50
CA PRO A 232 4.99 -2.07 -34.52
C PRO A 232 3.56 -1.77 -34.05
N VAL A 233 2.55 -2.00 -34.88
CA VAL A 233 1.13 -1.81 -34.52
C VAL A 233 0.70 -2.89 -33.54
N GLU A 234 1.14 -4.14 -33.77
CA GLU A 234 0.88 -5.24 -32.84
C GLU A 234 1.57 -5.02 -31.48
N LEU A 235 2.83 -4.59 -31.48
CA LEU A 235 3.57 -4.27 -30.26
C LEU A 235 2.87 -3.19 -29.43
N ARG A 236 2.47 -2.09 -30.07
CA ARG A 236 1.69 -1.00 -29.48
C ARG A 236 0.38 -1.51 -28.86
N ARG A 237 -0.36 -2.35 -29.60
CA ARG A 237 -1.64 -2.92 -29.13
C ARG A 237 -1.44 -3.77 -27.88
N LEU A 238 -0.44 -4.66 -27.87
CA LEU A 238 -0.15 -5.52 -26.72
C LEU A 238 0.27 -4.71 -25.50
N TYR A 239 1.09 -3.68 -25.68
CA TYR A 239 1.50 -2.82 -24.58
C TYR A 239 0.34 -1.98 -24.02
N GLN A 240 -0.52 -1.43 -24.89
CA GLN A 240 -1.76 -0.75 -24.45
C GLN A 240 -2.68 -1.68 -23.66
N GLN A 241 -2.83 -2.94 -24.10
CA GLN A 241 -3.59 -3.95 -23.37
C GLN A 241 -2.99 -4.26 -22.01
N LEU A 242 -1.66 -4.38 -21.92
CA LEU A 242 -0.96 -4.60 -20.65
C LEU A 242 -1.18 -3.43 -19.66
N VAL A 243 -0.98 -2.19 -20.11
CA VAL A 243 -1.16 -0.98 -19.28
C VAL A 243 -2.60 -0.90 -18.75
N ALA A 244 -3.60 -1.14 -19.61
CA ALA A 244 -5.01 -1.14 -19.21
C ALA A 244 -5.32 -2.25 -18.19
N GLN A 245 -4.81 -3.47 -18.41
CA GLN A 245 -4.97 -4.58 -17.47
C GLN A 245 -4.33 -4.28 -16.11
N LEU A 246 -3.14 -3.68 -16.09
CA LEU A 246 -2.46 -3.30 -14.84
C LEU A 246 -3.25 -2.24 -14.06
N ALA A 247 -3.85 -1.27 -14.75
CA ALA A 247 -4.71 -0.27 -14.12
C ALA A 247 -5.97 -0.90 -13.50
N LEU A 248 -6.66 -1.78 -14.23
CA LEU A 248 -7.82 -2.51 -13.70
C LEU A 248 -7.45 -3.46 -12.55
N ARG A 249 -6.31 -4.14 -12.66
CA ARG A 249 -5.76 -4.96 -11.58
C ARG A 249 -5.49 -4.12 -10.34
N ALA A 250 -4.92 -2.91 -10.48
CA ALA A 250 -4.70 -2.02 -9.35
C ALA A 250 -6.01 -1.63 -8.66
N LEU A 251 -7.06 -1.30 -9.43
CA LEU A 251 -8.40 -1.04 -8.87
C LEU A 251 -8.96 -2.27 -8.13
N HIS A 252 -8.87 -3.45 -8.73
CA HIS A 252 -9.30 -4.70 -8.11
C HIS A 252 -8.60 -4.95 -6.77
N LEU A 253 -7.28 -4.75 -6.73
CA LEU A 253 -6.48 -4.91 -5.53
C LEU A 253 -6.85 -3.89 -4.45
N VAL A 254 -7.06 -2.62 -4.82
CA VAL A 254 -7.44 -1.56 -3.87
C VAL A 254 -8.84 -1.83 -3.31
N PHE A 255 -9.85 -2.00 -4.15
CA PHE A 255 -11.22 -2.19 -3.68
C PHE A 255 -11.41 -3.52 -2.94
N GLY A 256 -10.75 -4.60 -3.37
CA GLY A 256 -10.74 -5.89 -2.66
C GLY A 256 -9.97 -5.85 -1.33
N SER A 257 -8.96 -5.00 -1.22
CA SER A 257 -8.23 -4.80 0.04
C SER A 257 -8.97 -3.92 1.04
N ASP A 258 -10.02 -3.21 0.66
CA ASP A 258 -10.75 -2.29 1.55
C ASP A 258 -11.77 -3.01 2.44
N ARG A 259 -11.27 -3.72 3.46
CA ARG A 259 -12.10 -4.41 4.45
C ARG A 259 -13.01 -3.46 5.26
N TYR A 260 -12.57 -2.22 5.46
CA TYR A 260 -13.21 -1.28 6.37
C TYR A 260 -14.15 -0.29 5.67
N GLY A 261 -14.28 -0.35 4.34
CA GLY A 261 -15.16 0.53 3.57
C GLY A 261 -14.78 2.01 3.70
N VAL A 262 -13.47 2.29 3.69
CA VAL A 262 -12.94 3.64 3.88
C VAL A 262 -12.63 4.35 2.56
N VAL A 263 -12.65 3.63 1.43
CA VAL A 263 -12.37 4.18 0.10
C VAL A 263 -13.59 4.08 -0.80
N ASP A 264 -14.09 5.24 -1.22
CA ASP A 264 -15.18 5.35 -2.20
C ASP A 264 -14.66 5.73 -3.59
N THR A 265 -13.52 6.41 -3.67
CA THR A 265 -12.92 6.86 -4.93
C THR A 265 -11.43 6.51 -4.99
N VAL A 266 -10.96 6.03 -6.13
CA VAL A 266 -9.55 5.77 -6.40
C VAL A 266 -9.10 6.64 -7.56
N VAL A 267 -7.96 7.31 -7.40
CA VAL A 267 -7.22 7.90 -8.52
C VAL A 267 -5.96 7.07 -8.74
N PHE A 268 -5.81 6.54 -9.93
CA PHE A 268 -4.67 5.70 -10.30
C PHE A 268 -3.82 6.40 -11.36
N ASN A 269 -2.52 6.52 -11.10
CA ASN A 269 -1.52 7.08 -12.00
C ASN A 269 -0.46 6.01 -12.30
N GLY A 270 -0.41 5.55 -13.55
CA GLY A 270 0.56 4.58 -14.04
C GLY A 270 1.79 5.27 -14.62
N MET A 271 2.93 5.14 -13.93
CA MET A 271 4.18 5.81 -14.27
C MET A 271 5.16 4.81 -14.90
N VAL A 272 5.98 5.23 -15.85
CA VAL A 272 7.08 4.38 -16.36
C VAL A 272 8.40 5.08 -16.12
N GLU A 273 9.33 4.42 -15.44
CA GLU A 273 10.69 4.91 -15.31
C GLU A 273 11.47 4.62 -16.60
N SER A 274 12.06 5.65 -17.19
CA SER A 274 12.83 5.53 -18.43
C SER A 274 13.95 6.56 -18.46
N VAL A 275 14.88 6.41 -19.41
CA VAL A 275 15.93 7.38 -19.67
C VAL A 275 15.55 8.18 -20.90
N ASP A 276 15.48 9.51 -20.78
CA ASP A 276 15.28 10.37 -21.94
C ASP A 276 16.53 10.31 -22.83
N PRO A 277 16.42 9.83 -24.08
CA PRO A 277 17.57 9.68 -24.97
C PRO A 277 18.23 11.02 -25.35
N THR A 278 17.52 12.14 -25.20
CA THR A 278 18.01 13.48 -25.55
C THR A 278 18.86 14.07 -24.43
N THR A 279 18.46 13.84 -23.17
CA THR A 279 19.10 14.46 -21.99
C THR A 279 19.92 13.47 -21.17
N GLY A 280 19.73 12.16 -21.37
CA GLY A 280 20.31 11.09 -20.56
C GLY A 280 19.78 11.04 -19.12
N GLN A 281 18.76 11.85 -18.79
CA GLN A 281 18.19 11.91 -17.45
C GLN A 281 17.10 10.86 -17.27
N THR A 282 17.01 10.33 -16.06
CA THR A 282 15.89 9.48 -15.67
C THR A 282 14.62 10.32 -15.59
N VAL A 283 13.62 9.95 -16.40
CA VAL A 283 12.29 10.56 -16.44
C VAL A 283 11.24 9.55 -16.00
N ARG A 284 10.11 10.05 -15.50
CA ARG A 284 8.97 9.23 -15.08
C ARG A 284 7.67 9.73 -15.69
N PRO A 285 7.45 9.56 -17.01
CA PRO A 285 6.19 9.92 -17.64
C PRO A 285 5.00 9.12 -17.09
N CYS A 286 3.86 9.79 -16.93
CA CYS A 286 2.57 9.15 -16.65
C CYS A 286 1.97 8.67 -17.97
N LEU A 287 1.69 7.36 -18.11
CA LEU A 287 1.12 6.78 -19.33
C LEU A 287 -0.39 6.58 -19.26
N ILE A 288 -0.93 6.46 -18.06
CA ILE A 288 -2.35 6.30 -17.82
C ILE A 288 -2.72 6.96 -16.50
N THR A 289 -3.80 7.75 -16.51
CA THR A 289 -4.44 8.25 -15.32
C THR A 289 -5.93 7.98 -15.39
N LEU A 290 -6.51 7.52 -14.29
CA LEU A 290 -7.95 7.33 -14.22
C LEU A 290 -8.49 7.60 -12.83
N ARG A 291 -9.77 7.96 -12.79
CA ARG A 291 -10.57 8.05 -11.57
C ARG A 291 -11.67 7.01 -11.64
N ALA A 292 -11.79 6.20 -10.60
CA ALA A 292 -12.83 5.20 -10.47
C ALA A 292 -13.53 5.33 -9.12
N THR A 293 -14.86 5.28 -9.12
CA THR A 293 -15.62 5.11 -7.86
C THR A 293 -15.89 3.64 -7.60
N ARG A 294 -16.07 3.28 -6.32
CA ARG A 294 -16.44 1.93 -5.90
C ARG A 294 -17.68 1.42 -6.63
N GLU A 295 -18.74 2.22 -6.67
CA GLU A 295 -20.00 1.89 -7.33
C GLU A 295 -19.82 1.58 -8.83
N GLN A 296 -19.04 2.41 -9.53
CA GLN A 296 -18.72 2.17 -10.94
C GLN A 296 -17.91 0.88 -11.12
N PHE A 297 -16.94 0.62 -10.25
CA PHE A 297 -16.09 -0.56 -10.34
C PHE A 297 -16.85 -1.85 -10.03
N GLU A 298 -17.67 -1.87 -8.98
CA GLU A 298 -18.47 -3.05 -8.58
C GLU A 298 -19.56 -3.41 -9.60
N ALA A 299 -19.97 -2.47 -10.44
CA ALA A 299 -20.89 -2.73 -11.56
C ALA A 299 -20.24 -3.46 -12.74
N LEU A 300 -18.90 -3.58 -12.78
CA LEU A 300 -18.19 -4.22 -13.87
C LEU A 300 -18.12 -5.75 -13.70
N VAL A 301 -18.24 -6.43 -14.83
CA VAL A 301 -17.98 -7.88 -14.95
C VAL A 301 -16.59 -8.03 -15.60
N LEU A 302 -15.56 -8.08 -14.74
CA LEU A 302 -14.15 -7.91 -15.13
C LEU A 302 -13.60 -9.04 -16.03
N ASP A 303 -14.20 -10.23 -15.99
CA ASP A 303 -13.82 -11.40 -16.77
C ASP A 303 -14.37 -11.37 -18.22
N GLN A 304 -15.30 -10.48 -18.53
CA GLN A 304 -15.99 -10.41 -19.83
C GLN A 304 -15.80 -9.07 -20.57
N LEU A 305 -14.97 -8.18 -20.05
CA LEU A 305 -14.74 -6.85 -20.64
C LEU A 305 -13.45 -6.78 -21.47
N ASP A 306 -13.40 -5.83 -22.40
CA ASP A 306 -12.15 -5.40 -23.03
C ASP A 306 -11.46 -4.35 -22.14
N PRO A 307 -10.25 -4.61 -21.60
CA PRO A 307 -9.57 -3.71 -20.68
C PRO A 307 -9.36 -2.30 -21.25
N VAL A 308 -8.99 -2.21 -22.54
CA VAL A 308 -8.68 -0.93 -23.19
C VAL A 308 -9.95 -0.10 -23.38
N ALA A 309 -11.01 -0.70 -23.90
CA ALA A 309 -12.29 -0.02 -24.04
C ALA A 309 -12.87 0.40 -22.68
N CYS A 310 -12.73 -0.44 -21.65
CA CYS A 310 -13.19 -0.14 -20.30
C CYS A 310 -12.48 1.09 -19.73
N VAL A 311 -11.14 1.13 -19.70
CA VAL A 311 -10.43 2.29 -19.15
C VAL A 311 -10.73 3.56 -19.94
N ARG A 312 -10.78 3.49 -21.29
CA ARG A 312 -10.97 4.68 -22.13
C ARG A 312 -12.39 5.23 -22.14
N HIS A 313 -13.41 4.38 -22.21
CA HIS A 313 -14.79 4.85 -22.42
C HIS A 313 -15.61 4.82 -21.15
N TYR A 314 -15.42 3.81 -20.30
CA TYR A 314 -16.20 3.67 -19.06
C TYR A 314 -15.63 4.55 -17.95
N PHE A 315 -14.32 4.46 -17.72
CA PHE A 315 -13.64 5.31 -16.74
C PHE A 315 -13.19 6.66 -17.29
N ALA A 316 -13.32 6.89 -18.60
CA ALA A 316 -12.83 8.11 -19.26
C ALA A 316 -11.36 8.41 -18.94
N ALA A 317 -10.54 7.37 -18.81
CA ALA A 317 -9.12 7.48 -18.49
C ALA A 317 -8.38 8.26 -19.57
N GLU A 318 -7.46 9.12 -19.16
CA GLU A 318 -6.47 9.67 -20.08
C GLU A 318 -5.38 8.62 -20.26
N VAL A 319 -5.31 8.05 -21.46
CA VAL A 319 -4.32 7.04 -21.84
C VAL A 319 -3.45 7.63 -22.94
N SER A 320 -2.13 7.48 -22.79
CA SER A 320 -1.18 7.86 -23.82
C SER A 320 -1.58 7.23 -25.17
N ARG A 321 -1.55 8.05 -26.24
CA ARG A 321 -1.82 7.57 -27.61
C ARG A 321 -0.64 6.77 -28.15
N HIS A 322 0.57 7.09 -27.69
CA HIS A 322 1.84 6.48 -28.05
C HIS A 322 2.60 6.04 -26.77
N PRO A 323 2.07 5.05 -26.01
CA PRO A 323 2.70 4.63 -24.76
C PRO A 323 4.06 3.96 -24.99
N GLU A 324 4.29 3.34 -26.16
CA GLU A 324 5.59 2.80 -26.57
C GLU A 324 6.65 3.88 -26.81
N GLU A 325 6.23 5.10 -27.14
CA GLU A 325 7.09 6.28 -27.24
C GLU A 325 7.15 7.04 -25.90
N LEU A 326 6.53 6.51 -24.84
CA LEU A 326 6.44 7.08 -23.51
C LEU A 326 5.86 8.51 -23.46
N GLN A 327 4.93 8.81 -24.39
CA GLN A 327 4.27 10.11 -24.43
C GLN A 327 3.43 10.33 -23.15
N PRO A 328 3.69 11.37 -22.34
CA PRO A 328 3.01 11.55 -21.07
C PRO A 328 1.58 12.07 -21.23
N VAL A 329 0.73 11.74 -20.26
CA VAL A 329 -0.60 12.36 -20.02
C VAL A 329 -0.59 13.16 -18.71
N GLU A 330 -1.47 14.15 -18.59
CA GLU A 330 -1.57 14.99 -17.39
C GLU A 330 -2.32 14.21 -16.29
N PRO A 331 -1.75 13.98 -15.09
CA PRO A 331 -2.44 13.24 -14.03
C PRO A 331 -3.73 13.94 -13.59
N VAL A 332 -4.82 13.18 -13.39
CA VAL A 332 -6.11 13.71 -12.93
C VAL A 332 -6.00 14.33 -11.52
N LEU A 333 -5.08 13.79 -10.72
CA LEU A 333 -4.63 14.32 -9.43
C LEU A 333 -3.13 14.03 -9.28
N GLU A 334 -2.33 15.04 -8.99
CA GLU A 334 -0.91 14.82 -8.66
C GLU A 334 -0.79 14.07 -7.32
N PHE A 335 0.10 13.07 -7.25
CA PHE A 335 0.24 12.23 -6.06
C PHE A 335 0.67 13.02 -4.81
N ASP A 336 1.48 14.06 -4.99
CA ASP A 336 1.94 14.92 -3.89
C ASP A 336 0.77 15.56 -3.12
N LEU A 337 -0.40 15.70 -3.76
CA LEU A 337 -1.64 16.19 -3.14
C LEU A 337 -2.23 15.20 -2.12
N ALA A 338 -1.88 13.92 -2.18
CA ALA A 338 -2.41 12.88 -1.30
C ALA A 338 -1.34 12.27 -0.38
N ASP A 339 -0.06 12.62 -0.56
CA ASP A 339 1.03 12.11 0.26
C ASP A 339 0.83 12.57 1.73
N PRO A 340 0.80 11.65 2.70
CA PRO A 340 0.68 12.00 4.12
C PRO A 340 1.79 12.94 4.61
N ARG A 341 2.94 13.00 3.92
CA ARG A 341 4.06 13.87 4.24
C ARG A 341 3.89 15.28 3.71
N THR A 342 3.12 15.47 2.64
CA THR A 342 3.06 16.78 1.96
C THR A 342 2.33 17.80 2.82
N ILE A 343 1.29 17.43 3.58
CA ILE A 343 0.70 18.28 4.62
C ILE A 343 0.08 17.44 5.76
N GLU A 344 0.92 16.95 6.67
CA GLU A 344 0.64 16.84 8.11
C GLU A 344 1.62 17.77 8.86
N ALA A 345 1.78 19.01 8.37
CA ALA A 345 2.53 20.04 9.08
C ALA A 345 1.59 20.90 9.94
N VAL A 346 0.58 20.34 10.62
CA VAL A 346 -0.13 21.04 11.71
C VAL A 346 -0.78 20.03 12.67
N ASP A 347 0.03 19.30 13.45
CA ASP A 347 -0.44 18.83 14.76
C ASP A 347 0.67 18.68 15.82
N VAL A 348 1.87 19.19 15.51
CA VAL A 348 2.93 19.34 16.50
C VAL A 348 3.43 20.77 16.37
N ILE A 349 3.03 21.62 17.33
CA ILE A 349 3.31 23.06 17.48
C ILE A 349 2.27 23.98 16.81
N SER A 350 1.05 23.99 17.34
CA SER A 350 -0.01 24.98 17.03
C SER A 350 0.32 26.42 17.45
N GLU A 351 1.45 26.66 18.12
CA GLU A 351 1.79 27.99 18.66
C GLU A 351 2.80 28.80 17.80
N ILE A 352 3.39 28.21 16.75
CA ILE A 352 4.45 28.87 15.93
C ILE A 352 4.14 28.87 14.41
N ASP A 353 3.05 28.25 13.96
CA ASP A 353 2.65 28.29 12.54
C ASP A 353 1.89 29.58 12.20
N ALA A 354 2.59 30.54 11.59
CA ALA A 354 2.05 31.86 11.19
C ALA A 354 1.18 31.83 9.91
N ARG A 355 0.91 30.66 9.31
CA ARG A 355 0.11 30.57 8.07
C ARG A 355 -1.37 30.92 8.32
N PRO A 356 -2.03 31.69 7.44
CA PRO A 356 -3.44 32.02 7.58
C PRO A 356 -4.31 30.77 7.39
N ASN A 357 -5.29 30.58 8.28
CA ASN A 357 -6.28 29.53 8.14
C ASN A 357 -7.36 29.98 7.13
N LEU A 358 -7.53 29.24 6.04
CA LEU A 358 -8.45 29.59 4.96
C LEU A 358 -9.90 29.64 5.44
N LEU A 359 -10.27 28.85 6.45
CA LEU A 359 -11.62 28.84 7.02
C LEU A 359 -11.94 30.08 7.86
N ASP A 360 -10.95 30.92 8.19
CA ASP A 360 -11.16 32.20 8.87
C ASP A 360 -11.31 33.37 7.87
N LEU A 361 -11.15 33.10 6.57
CA LEU A 361 -11.40 34.09 5.51
C LEU A 361 -12.90 34.30 5.30
N THR A 362 -13.25 35.47 4.76
CA THR A 362 -14.57 35.65 4.17
C THR A 362 -14.64 34.94 2.81
N PRO A 363 -15.83 34.56 2.31
CA PRO A 363 -15.97 33.99 0.96
C PRO A 363 -15.32 34.86 -0.13
N GLU A 364 -15.46 36.18 -0.03
CA GLU A 364 -14.83 37.12 -0.97
C GLU A 364 -13.29 37.11 -0.85
N SER A 365 -12.74 37.09 0.37
CA SER A 365 -11.29 36.97 0.57
C SER A 365 -10.74 35.64 0.04
N PHE A 366 -11.54 34.56 0.12
CA PHE A 366 -11.19 33.26 -0.44
C PHE A 366 -11.19 33.28 -1.98
N GLU A 367 -12.20 33.91 -2.60
CA GLU A 367 -12.24 34.14 -4.06
C GLU A 367 -10.99 34.90 -4.54
N HIS A 368 -10.57 35.94 -3.81
CA HIS A 368 -9.34 36.69 -4.11
C HIS A 368 -8.06 35.85 -3.94
N LEU A 369 -8.01 34.96 -2.95
CA LEU A 369 -6.87 34.05 -2.77
C LEU A 369 -6.76 33.08 -3.96
N VAL A 370 -7.89 32.50 -4.38
CA VAL A 370 -7.95 31.62 -5.56
C VAL A 370 -7.52 32.37 -6.81
N HIS A 371 -7.98 33.61 -7.01
CA HIS A 371 -7.54 34.46 -8.10
C HIS A 371 -6.02 34.64 -8.10
N ASN A 372 -5.44 35.03 -6.96
CA ASN A 372 -3.99 35.21 -6.82
C ASN A 372 -3.20 33.91 -7.08
N LEU A 373 -3.72 32.76 -6.65
CA LEU A 373 -3.13 31.46 -6.95
C LEU A 373 -3.07 31.21 -8.46
N LEU A 374 -4.18 31.38 -9.17
CA LEU A 374 -4.25 31.20 -10.62
C LEU A 374 -3.33 32.16 -11.37
N THR A 375 -3.25 33.42 -10.95
CA THR A 375 -2.29 34.38 -11.52
C THR A 375 -0.84 33.92 -11.33
N ARG A 376 -0.50 33.39 -10.14
CA ARG A 376 0.84 32.82 -9.87
C ARG A 376 1.14 31.55 -10.64
N MET A 377 0.11 30.82 -11.06
CA MET A 377 0.22 29.69 -11.97
C MET A 377 0.47 30.12 -13.43
N GLY A 378 0.48 31.43 -13.71
CA GLY A 378 0.71 31.97 -15.05
C GLY A 378 -0.56 32.14 -15.89
N LEU A 379 -1.74 32.07 -15.27
CA LEU A 379 -3.02 32.28 -15.95
C LEU A 379 -3.40 33.77 -15.96
N GLU A 380 -3.95 34.24 -17.06
CA GLU A 380 -4.51 35.59 -17.17
C GLU A 380 -5.93 35.61 -16.59
N THR A 381 -6.09 36.17 -15.39
CA THR A 381 -7.36 36.13 -14.67
C THR A 381 -8.14 37.45 -14.78
N ARG A 382 -9.46 37.36 -14.90
CA ARG A 382 -10.38 38.49 -14.79
C ARG A 382 -11.43 38.19 -13.73
N LEU A 383 -11.58 39.09 -12.77
CA LEU A 383 -12.63 39.02 -11.74
C LEU A 383 -13.96 39.52 -12.33
N PHE A 384 -15.04 38.76 -12.10
CA PHE A 384 -16.40 39.22 -12.39
C PHE A 384 -17.07 39.72 -11.12
N ARG A 385 -17.84 40.80 -11.23
CA ARG A 385 -18.55 41.39 -10.08
C ARG A 385 -19.83 40.59 -9.82
N ARG A 386 -20.12 40.28 -8.55
CA ARG A 386 -21.31 39.51 -8.14
C ARG A 386 -22.60 40.06 -8.75
N GLY A 387 -23.43 39.16 -9.30
CA GLY A 387 -24.85 39.41 -9.54
C GLY A 387 -25.37 39.17 -10.96
N THR A 388 -24.51 39.07 -11.97
CA THR A 388 -24.98 39.07 -13.38
C THR A 388 -24.75 37.78 -14.16
N ASP A 389 -23.88 36.86 -13.70
CA ASP A 389 -23.31 35.82 -14.58
C ASP A 389 -23.33 34.39 -13.99
N GLY A 390 -24.46 33.99 -13.38
CA GLY A 390 -24.73 32.57 -13.11
C GLY A 390 -23.82 31.87 -12.09
N GLY A 391 -23.07 32.60 -11.27
CA GLY A 391 -22.21 32.03 -10.21
C GLY A 391 -20.75 31.79 -10.60
N ILE A 392 -20.25 32.44 -11.65
CA ILE A 392 -18.83 32.53 -11.99
C ILE A 392 -18.12 33.47 -11.01
N ASP A 393 -17.06 32.99 -10.35
CA ASP A 393 -16.26 33.82 -9.46
C ASP A 393 -15.06 34.43 -10.21
N CYS A 394 -14.48 33.69 -11.16
CA CYS A 394 -13.39 34.18 -12.01
C CYS A 394 -13.39 33.49 -13.38
N VAL A 395 -12.98 34.23 -14.42
CA VAL A 395 -12.57 33.64 -15.70
C VAL A 395 -11.05 33.72 -15.81
N ALA A 396 -10.41 32.58 -16.04
CA ALA A 396 -8.98 32.49 -16.28
C ALA A 396 -8.73 32.15 -17.74
N TYR A 397 -7.70 32.73 -18.35
CA TYR A 397 -7.25 32.42 -19.70
C TYR A 397 -5.85 31.84 -19.64
N ASP A 398 -5.70 30.64 -20.19
CA ASP A 398 -4.41 29.99 -20.35
C ASP A 398 -3.84 30.32 -21.73
N PRO A 399 -2.70 31.03 -21.82
CA PRO A 399 -2.15 31.49 -23.10
C PRO A 399 -1.48 30.38 -23.92
N ARG A 400 -1.41 29.14 -23.40
CA ARG A 400 -0.77 28.02 -24.11
C ARG A 400 -1.49 27.72 -25.44
N PRO A 401 -0.82 27.75 -26.60
CA PRO A 401 -1.47 27.69 -27.91
C PRO A 401 -2.26 26.42 -28.23
N ILE A 402 -1.96 25.29 -27.55
CA ILE A 402 -2.52 23.97 -27.87
C ILE A 402 -3.49 23.48 -26.79
N THR A 403 -3.12 23.63 -25.52
CA THR A 403 -3.87 23.13 -24.35
C THR A 403 -4.60 24.23 -23.58
N GLY A 404 -4.29 25.49 -23.88
CA GLY A 404 -4.85 26.64 -23.20
C GLY A 404 -6.26 26.99 -23.71
N GLY A 405 -6.76 28.14 -23.26
CA GLY A 405 -8.12 28.57 -23.55
C GLY A 405 -8.81 29.22 -22.36
N LYS A 406 -10.12 29.43 -22.51
CA LYS A 406 -10.96 30.08 -21.50
C LYS A 406 -11.39 29.05 -20.45
N PHE A 407 -11.05 29.31 -19.19
CA PHE A 407 -11.50 28.53 -18.04
C PHE A 407 -12.48 29.32 -17.19
N VAL A 408 -13.54 28.66 -16.74
CA VAL A 408 -14.47 29.22 -15.76
C VAL A 408 -14.12 28.65 -14.40
N VAL A 409 -13.93 29.52 -13.42
CA VAL A 409 -13.54 29.13 -12.07
C VAL A 409 -14.60 29.54 -11.07
N GLN A 410 -14.94 28.61 -10.20
CA GLN A 410 -15.81 28.82 -9.07
C GLN A 410 -15.09 28.40 -7.78
N ALA A 411 -15.11 29.25 -6.76
CA ALA A 411 -14.46 29.08 -5.48
C ALA A 411 -15.53 28.99 -4.37
N LYS A 412 -15.54 27.89 -3.62
CA LYS A 412 -16.51 27.60 -2.56
C LYS A 412 -15.82 27.39 -1.22
N LEU A 413 -15.91 28.39 -0.34
CA LEU A 413 -15.44 28.32 1.05
C LEU A 413 -16.42 27.52 1.91
N TRP A 414 -16.18 26.20 2.04
CA TRP A 414 -17.10 25.25 2.66
C TRP A 414 -16.38 24.39 3.71
N THR A 415 -17.12 23.93 4.71
CA THR A 415 -16.62 23.03 5.76
C THR A 415 -17.09 21.59 5.61
N ARG A 416 -18.16 21.37 4.82
CA ARG A 416 -18.72 20.04 4.51
C ARG A 416 -18.58 19.74 3.03
N THR A 417 -18.71 18.46 2.67
CA THR A 417 -18.67 17.98 1.29
C THR A 417 -19.59 18.80 0.38
N VAL A 418 -19.06 19.25 -0.76
CA VAL A 418 -19.78 20.04 -1.75
C VAL A 418 -20.83 19.17 -2.46
N PRO A 419 -22.10 19.61 -2.56
CA PRO A 419 -23.18 18.83 -3.13
C PRO A 419 -23.00 18.70 -4.65
N PRO A 420 -23.49 17.60 -5.25
CA PRO A 420 -23.40 17.40 -6.70
C PRO A 420 -24.09 18.49 -7.52
N SER A 421 -25.08 19.19 -6.97
CA SER A 421 -25.75 20.31 -7.64
C SER A 421 -24.76 21.41 -8.04
N ALA A 422 -23.81 21.78 -7.17
CA ALA A 422 -22.83 22.82 -7.48
C ALA A 422 -21.94 22.45 -8.67
N VAL A 423 -21.59 21.15 -8.81
CA VAL A 423 -20.81 20.67 -9.96
C VAL A 423 -21.63 20.69 -11.25
N ARG A 424 -22.93 20.35 -11.17
CA ARG A 424 -23.84 20.42 -12.32
C ARG A 424 -24.07 21.85 -12.77
N ASP A 425 -24.22 22.77 -11.83
CA ASP A 425 -24.40 24.20 -12.10
C ASP A 425 -23.17 24.75 -12.83
N LEU A 426 -21.96 24.46 -12.33
CA LEU A 426 -20.71 24.84 -13.01
C LEU A 426 -20.64 24.28 -14.44
N PHE A 427 -21.09 23.05 -14.68
CA PHE A 427 -21.10 22.49 -16.03
C PHE A 427 -22.01 23.26 -16.98
N GLY A 428 -23.20 23.66 -16.51
CA GLY A 428 -24.10 24.54 -17.27
C GLY A 428 -23.40 25.86 -17.63
N THR A 429 -22.69 26.45 -16.68
CA THR A 429 -21.91 27.67 -16.88
C THR A 429 -20.76 27.51 -17.87
N VAL A 430 -20.06 26.37 -17.87
CA VAL A 430 -18.97 26.09 -18.84
C VAL A 430 -19.52 26.07 -20.26
N ILE A 431 -20.66 25.44 -20.48
CA ILE A 431 -21.31 25.36 -21.79
C ILE A 431 -21.79 26.75 -22.23
N ASP A 432 -22.50 27.47 -21.35
CA ASP A 432 -23.04 28.80 -21.64
C ASP A 432 -21.92 29.83 -21.94
N ALA A 433 -20.84 29.79 -21.17
CA ALA A 433 -19.69 30.67 -21.33
C ALA A 433 -18.76 30.27 -22.50
N GLY A 434 -19.00 29.14 -23.16
CA GLY A 434 -18.14 28.58 -24.21
C GLY A 434 -16.71 28.30 -23.72
N ALA A 435 -16.57 27.88 -22.47
CA ALA A 435 -15.28 27.66 -21.84
C ALA A 435 -14.72 26.26 -22.16
N THR A 436 -13.40 26.17 -22.28
CA THR A 436 -12.68 24.93 -22.55
C THR A 436 -12.71 23.98 -21.35
N LYS A 437 -12.72 24.53 -20.13
CA LYS A 437 -12.72 23.78 -18.87
C LYS A 437 -13.39 24.60 -17.74
N GLY A 438 -14.12 23.93 -16.86
CA GLY A 438 -14.60 24.48 -15.59
C GLY A 438 -13.77 23.98 -14.43
N ILE A 439 -13.47 24.84 -13.46
CA ILE A 439 -12.68 24.50 -12.28
C ILE A 439 -13.49 24.87 -11.03
N LEU A 440 -13.79 23.88 -10.19
CA LEU A 440 -14.43 24.10 -8.88
C LEU A 440 -13.40 23.89 -7.78
N ILE A 441 -13.15 24.95 -7.00
CA ILE A 441 -12.14 24.96 -5.94
C ILE A 441 -12.85 25.08 -4.59
N THR A 442 -12.50 24.25 -3.61
CA THR A 442 -13.11 24.31 -2.28
C THR A 442 -12.12 24.08 -1.14
N THR A 443 -12.46 24.52 0.06
CA THR A 443 -11.75 24.20 1.31
C THR A 443 -12.20 22.89 1.96
N SER A 444 -13.27 22.27 1.46
CA SER A 444 -13.73 20.94 1.91
C SER A 444 -13.38 19.86 0.89
N GLY A 445 -14.31 18.96 0.55
CA GLY A 445 -14.11 17.88 -0.41
C GLY A 445 -15.33 17.67 -1.29
N PHE A 446 -15.23 16.76 -2.26
CA PHE A 446 -16.32 16.39 -3.15
C PHE A 446 -16.74 14.94 -2.88
N GLY A 447 -18.04 14.67 -2.99
CA GLY A 447 -18.57 13.32 -2.83
C GLY A 447 -18.43 12.47 -4.10
N PRO A 448 -18.62 11.14 -4.02
CA PRO A 448 -18.52 10.25 -5.17
C PRO A 448 -19.40 10.66 -6.36
N THR A 449 -20.64 11.08 -6.12
CA THR A 449 -21.58 11.53 -7.17
C THR A 449 -21.08 12.77 -7.91
N SER A 450 -20.37 13.68 -7.22
CA SER A 450 -19.76 14.86 -7.82
C SER A 450 -18.63 14.45 -8.78
N TYR A 451 -17.79 13.50 -8.36
CA TYR A 451 -16.72 12.96 -9.20
C TYR A 451 -17.25 12.13 -10.38
N GLN A 452 -18.26 11.28 -10.18
CA GLN A 452 -18.93 10.54 -11.24
C GLN A 452 -19.51 11.48 -12.29
N PHE A 453 -20.16 12.58 -11.85
CA PHE A 453 -20.69 13.56 -12.78
C PHE A 453 -19.57 14.30 -13.53
N ALA A 454 -18.48 14.66 -12.86
CA ALA A 454 -17.35 15.33 -13.51
C ALA A 454 -16.62 14.43 -14.52
N ASN A 455 -16.72 13.10 -14.40
CA ASN A 455 -15.98 12.18 -15.24
C ASN A 455 -16.35 12.32 -16.73
N GLY A 456 -15.32 12.40 -17.58
CA GLY A 456 -15.48 12.61 -19.03
C GLY A 456 -16.04 13.98 -19.43
N LYS A 457 -16.25 14.91 -18.48
CA LYS A 457 -16.67 16.29 -18.75
C LYS A 457 -15.46 17.22 -18.63
N PRO A 458 -15.48 18.40 -19.28
CA PRO A 458 -14.44 19.43 -19.13
C PRO A 458 -14.53 20.12 -17.76
N LEU A 459 -14.43 19.36 -16.67
CA LEU A 459 -14.55 19.81 -15.29
C LEU A 459 -13.38 19.30 -14.45
N GLN A 460 -12.74 20.21 -13.73
CA GLN A 460 -11.72 19.93 -12.74
C GLN A 460 -12.26 20.25 -11.34
N LEU A 461 -12.13 19.31 -10.41
CA LEU A 461 -12.53 19.47 -9.02
C LEU A 461 -11.27 19.53 -8.15
N ILE A 462 -11.07 20.63 -7.43
CA ILE A 462 -9.91 20.88 -6.55
C ILE A 462 -10.42 20.97 -5.11
N ASP A 463 -10.19 19.91 -4.33
CA ASP A 463 -10.57 19.87 -2.92
C ASP A 463 -9.57 20.61 -2.03
N GLY A 464 -9.85 20.69 -0.73
CA GLY A 464 -9.05 21.44 0.23
C GLY A 464 -7.60 20.94 0.31
N THR A 465 -7.39 19.63 0.13
CA THR A 465 -6.04 19.08 0.15
C THR A 465 -5.29 19.47 -1.14
N ALA A 466 -5.92 19.31 -2.29
CA ALA A 466 -5.36 19.74 -3.58
C ALA A 466 -5.05 21.25 -3.60
N LEU A 467 -5.96 22.07 -3.05
CA LEU A 467 -5.79 23.51 -2.94
C LEU A 467 -4.58 23.89 -2.08
N LEU A 468 -4.41 23.27 -0.91
CA LEU A 468 -3.29 23.58 -0.03
C LEU A 468 -1.93 23.26 -0.65
N SER A 469 -1.85 22.16 -1.40
CA SER A 469 -0.63 21.82 -2.13
C SER A 469 -0.36 22.76 -3.31
N LEU A 470 -1.38 23.18 -4.06
CA LEU A 470 -1.21 24.24 -5.07
C LEU A 470 -0.72 25.55 -4.45
N CYS A 471 -1.27 25.93 -3.29
CA CYS A 471 -0.77 27.07 -2.53
C CYS A 471 0.70 26.89 -2.15
N HIS A 472 1.10 25.71 -1.68
CA HIS A 472 2.50 25.41 -1.34
C HIS A 472 3.43 25.53 -2.54
N LEU A 473 3.10 24.89 -3.67
CA LEU A 473 3.88 24.93 -4.92
C LEU A 473 4.11 26.37 -5.42
N HIS A 474 3.12 27.24 -5.23
CA HIS A 474 3.18 28.65 -5.65
C HIS A 474 3.56 29.62 -4.51
N ASN A 475 4.17 29.12 -3.42
CA ASN A 475 4.65 29.90 -2.28
C ASN A 475 3.57 30.83 -1.68
N ILE A 476 2.34 30.31 -1.55
CA ILE A 476 1.22 30.94 -0.87
C ILE A 476 1.05 30.26 0.49
N PRO A 477 1.30 30.96 1.62
CA PRO A 477 1.10 30.39 2.94
C PRO A 477 -0.39 30.19 3.18
N ALA A 478 -0.81 28.95 3.42
CA ALA A 478 -2.19 28.60 3.73
C ALA A 478 -2.26 27.34 4.61
N ARG A 479 -3.30 27.24 5.44
CA ARG A 479 -3.69 26.02 6.16
C ARG A 479 -5.22 25.91 6.22
N ILE A 480 -5.74 24.70 6.39
CA ILE A 480 -7.18 24.46 6.63
C ILE A 480 -7.26 23.70 7.94
N ILE A 481 -7.78 24.36 8.97
CA ILE A 481 -8.06 23.71 10.27
C ILE A 481 -9.55 23.80 10.52
N PRO A 482 -10.28 22.67 10.46
CA PRO A 482 -11.68 22.62 10.85
C PRO A 482 -11.85 23.19 12.25
N ARG A 483 -12.83 24.07 12.45
CA ARG A 483 -13.17 24.53 13.80
C ARG A 483 -13.65 23.33 14.61
N ALA A 484 -13.05 23.09 15.77
CA ALA A 484 -13.57 22.12 16.73
C ALA A 484 -15.03 22.48 17.00
N SER A 485 -15.93 21.53 16.75
CA SER A 485 -17.36 21.66 16.99
C SER A 485 -17.66 21.55 18.48
#